data_AF-A0A536PU25-F1
#
_entry.id   AF-A0A536PU25-F1
#
_cell.length_a   1.000
_cell.length_b   1.000
_cell.length_c   1.000
_cell.angle_alpha   90.00
_cell.angle_beta   90.00
_cell.angle_gamma   90.00
#
_symmetry.space_group_name_H-M   'P 1'
#
loop_
_entity.id
_entity.type
_entity.pdbx_description
1 polymer ?
#
loop_
_entity_poly.entity_id
_entity_poly.type
_entity_poly.pdbx_seq_one_letter_code
_entity_poly.pdbx_strand_id
1 'polypeptide(L)'
;MGQVMEVQSVSGSTVSFSTPFHIDFLTAFAAQLVRFSDQDNGPVVPSVKYAGVEDLYLFGGSGGQGNIWLANAAYSWIKNIESDFQDGPSVAIDASFRSILRDSYVHTTQTPYPGGGGYGISFSYYSADNLVENNIVWNMNKVMVMRASGGGNVIGYNYMEDGWIGNYTGWVETGLNASHMTTPHYELFEGNQSFNFDGDNTWGNAVYITVFRNNLTGKRRSIAPLVLTDQDNRRAIGLMEGHWWYSFVGNVLGTPDEDPLTSLGEVYDASFPWTATGIWRLGYNPENWNAAADPKVLSTVIREGNFDYATNLVHWSSAAQTIPASLYLSGKPAFFGSNPWPWVDPTGATKVSTLPARARFDAMPEH
;
A
#
# COMPACT_ATOMS: atom_id res chain seq x y z
N MET A 1 11.06 12.07 -8.28
CA MET A 1 9.67 12.34 -8.69
C MET A 1 9.58 12.25 -10.20
N GLY A 2 8.55 11.58 -10.73
CA GLY A 2 8.33 11.38 -12.16
C GLY A 2 6.95 10.77 -12.38
N GLN A 3 6.47 10.68 -13.62
CA GLN A 3 5.17 10.08 -13.95
C GLN A 3 5.24 9.45 -15.34
N VAL A 4 4.79 8.20 -15.49
CA VAL A 4 4.57 7.59 -16.81
C VAL A 4 3.28 8.15 -17.41
N MET A 5 3.37 8.65 -18.64
CA MET A 5 2.28 9.30 -19.35
C MET A 5 2.12 8.74 -20.76
N GLU A 6 0.90 8.67 -21.25
CA GLU A 6 0.62 8.37 -22.66
C GLU A 6 0.49 9.66 -23.48
N VAL A 7 1.33 9.79 -24.51
CA VAL A 7 1.26 10.89 -25.47
C VAL A 7 -0.02 10.77 -26.30
N GLN A 8 -0.84 11.83 -26.28
CA GLN A 8 -2.05 11.94 -27.08
C GLN A 8 -1.76 12.56 -28.46
N SER A 9 -0.97 13.62 -28.52
CA SER A 9 -0.59 14.26 -29.78
C SER A 9 0.75 14.99 -29.68
N VAL A 10 1.39 15.18 -30.84
CA VAL A 10 2.60 15.99 -30.98
C VAL A 10 2.37 16.99 -32.10
N SER A 11 2.55 18.27 -31.80
CA SER A 11 2.46 19.38 -32.76
C SER A 11 3.68 20.29 -32.60
N GLY A 12 4.67 20.13 -33.47
CA GLY A 12 5.96 20.82 -33.35
C GLY A 12 6.66 20.43 -32.05
N SER A 13 6.95 21.41 -31.19
CA SER A 13 7.55 21.22 -29.86
C SER A 13 6.52 21.06 -28.74
N THR A 14 5.22 21.00 -29.07
CA THR A 14 4.14 20.80 -28.08
C THR A 14 3.72 19.34 -28.05
N VAL A 15 3.72 18.74 -26.87
CA VAL A 15 3.24 17.38 -26.61
C VAL A 15 2.03 17.48 -25.69
N SER A 16 0.92 16.83 -26.06
CA SER A 16 -0.25 16.67 -25.18
C SER A 16 -0.33 15.22 -24.68
N PHE A 17 -0.87 15.02 -23.49
CA PHE A 17 -1.01 13.71 -22.85
C PHE A 17 -2.49 13.32 -22.69
N SER A 18 -2.77 12.02 -22.59
CA SER A 18 -4.14 11.51 -22.46
C SER A 18 -4.73 11.71 -21.06
N THR A 19 -3.92 12.12 -20.09
CA THR A 19 -4.30 12.47 -18.72
C THR A 19 -3.64 13.77 -18.26
N PRO A 20 -4.23 14.49 -17.28
CA PRO A 20 -3.52 15.53 -16.55
C PRO A 20 -2.33 14.96 -15.78
N PHE A 21 -1.32 15.80 -15.53
CA PHE A 21 -0.28 15.46 -14.56
C PHE A 21 -0.85 15.41 -13.14
N HIS A 22 -0.35 14.48 -12.33
CA HIS A 22 -0.75 14.38 -10.92
C HIS A 22 -0.04 15.41 -10.05
N ILE A 23 1.16 15.83 -10.48
CA ILE A 23 1.97 16.86 -9.84
C ILE A 23 2.70 17.68 -10.90
N ASP A 24 2.99 18.94 -10.56
CA ASP A 24 3.73 19.84 -11.45
C ASP A 24 5.22 19.49 -11.51
N PHE A 25 5.76 19.43 -12.73
CA PHE A 25 7.19 19.26 -12.99
C PHE A 25 7.80 20.61 -13.41
N LEU A 26 8.43 21.30 -12.47
CA LEU A 26 8.94 22.65 -12.69
C LEU A 26 10.24 22.63 -13.51
N THR A 27 10.29 23.42 -14.58
CA THR A 27 11.50 23.60 -15.42
C THR A 27 12.67 24.21 -14.64
N ALA A 28 12.39 24.97 -13.58
CA ALA A 28 13.40 25.47 -12.65
C ALA A 28 14.19 24.36 -11.94
N PHE A 29 13.65 23.14 -11.88
CA PHE A 29 14.31 21.95 -11.36
C PHE A 29 14.73 20.97 -12.47
N ALA A 30 14.95 21.48 -13.69
CA ALA A 30 15.41 20.73 -14.84
C ALA A 30 14.52 19.51 -15.19
N ALA A 31 13.20 19.67 -15.11
CA ALA A 31 12.25 18.65 -15.54
C ALA A 31 12.53 18.18 -16.99
N GLN A 32 12.47 16.87 -17.22
CA GLN A 32 12.74 16.25 -18.52
C GLN A 32 11.58 15.37 -18.96
N LEU A 33 11.34 15.36 -20.28
CA LEU A 33 10.49 14.37 -20.93
C LEU A 33 11.40 13.35 -21.63
N VAL A 34 11.29 12.09 -21.23
CA VAL A 34 12.04 10.99 -21.83
C VAL A 34 11.10 9.96 -22.43
N ARG A 35 11.61 9.19 -23.39
CA ARG A 35 10.94 8.01 -23.95
C ARG A 35 11.63 6.77 -23.40
N PHE A 36 10.91 5.66 -23.30
CA PHE A 36 11.48 4.41 -22.84
C PHE A 36 12.57 3.90 -23.78
N SER A 37 13.65 3.40 -23.19
CA SER A 37 14.77 2.74 -23.85
C SER A 37 15.26 1.64 -22.90
N ASP A 38 15.75 0.54 -23.46
CA ASP A 38 16.35 -0.57 -22.71
C ASP A 38 17.86 -0.37 -22.44
N GLN A 39 18.46 0.67 -23.03
CA GLN A 39 19.87 1.04 -22.87
C GLN A 39 20.04 2.56 -22.76
N ASP A 40 21.11 3.01 -22.09
CA ASP A 40 21.46 4.43 -22.03
C ASP A 40 21.72 4.99 -23.43
N ASN A 41 20.99 6.06 -23.79
CA ASN A 41 20.98 6.63 -25.15
C ASN A 41 20.59 5.64 -26.27
N GLY A 42 19.85 4.58 -25.92
CA GLY A 42 19.39 3.55 -26.83
C GLY A 42 18.15 3.94 -27.67
N PRO A 43 17.69 3.02 -28.53
CA PRO A 43 16.49 3.22 -29.32
C PRO A 43 15.24 3.30 -28.44
N VAL A 44 14.20 3.97 -28.95
CA VAL A 44 12.91 3.99 -28.26
C VAL A 44 12.29 2.60 -28.29
N VAL A 45 11.96 2.08 -27.10
CA VAL A 45 11.22 0.82 -26.94
C VAL A 45 9.75 1.15 -26.70
N PRO A 46 8.84 0.78 -27.62
CA PRO A 46 7.41 1.02 -27.43
C PRO A 46 6.87 0.19 -26.26
N SER A 47 5.95 0.76 -25.50
CA SER A 47 5.27 0.02 -24.43
C SER A 47 4.40 -1.10 -25.00
N VAL A 48 4.41 -2.25 -24.34
CA VAL A 48 3.52 -3.37 -24.66
C VAL A 48 2.11 -3.00 -24.23
N LYS A 49 1.11 -3.19 -25.11
CA LYS A 49 -0.28 -2.88 -24.81
C LYS A 49 -1.17 -4.09 -24.92
N TYR A 50 -2.18 -4.17 -24.03
CA TYR A 50 -3.21 -5.21 -24.07
C TYR A 50 -2.66 -6.64 -23.98
N ALA A 51 -1.59 -6.82 -23.19
CA ALA A 51 -1.02 -8.12 -22.90
C ALA A 51 -1.40 -8.55 -21.48
N GLY A 52 -1.76 -9.82 -21.33
CA GLY A 52 -2.28 -10.37 -20.09
C GLY A 52 -1.57 -11.64 -19.67
N VAL A 53 -1.46 -11.83 -18.36
CA VAL A 53 -1.09 -13.11 -17.73
C VAL A 53 -2.23 -13.51 -16.80
N GLU A 54 -2.75 -14.73 -16.96
CA GLU A 54 -3.87 -15.20 -16.15
C GLU A 54 -3.86 -16.70 -15.87
N ASP A 55 -4.55 -17.10 -14.80
CA ASP A 55 -4.90 -18.48 -14.45
C ASP A 55 -3.68 -19.43 -14.34
N LEU A 56 -2.66 -19.02 -13.58
CA LEU A 56 -1.43 -19.79 -13.44
C LEU A 56 -0.81 -19.74 -12.05
N TYR A 57 -0.07 -20.80 -11.72
CA TYR A 57 0.77 -20.92 -10.53
C TYR A 57 2.24 -20.70 -10.93
N LEU A 58 2.94 -19.88 -10.15
CA LEU A 58 4.36 -19.60 -10.30
C LEU A 58 5.08 -19.91 -8.99
N PHE A 59 6.20 -20.61 -9.11
CA PHE A 59 7.03 -20.97 -7.97
C PHE A 59 8.49 -20.58 -8.26
N GLY A 60 9.15 -20.01 -7.24
CA GLY A 60 10.58 -19.74 -7.29
C GLY A 60 10.93 -18.33 -7.73
N GLY A 61 12.04 -18.17 -8.43
CA GLY A 61 12.68 -16.86 -8.68
C GLY A 61 13.79 -16.60 -7.67
N SER A 62 14.97 -16.22 -8.13
CA SER A 62 16.17 -16.12 -7.29
C SER A 62 17.04 -14.95 -7.71
N GLY A 63 17.81 -14.39 -6.77
CA GLY A 63 18.72 -13.30 -7.07
C GLY A 63 17.99 -11.97 -7.32
N GLY A 64 16.90 -11.74 -6.57
CA GLY A 64 16.10 -10.52 -6.62
C GLY A 64 15.19 -10.36 -7.85
N GLN A 65 14.98 -11.42 -8.64
CA GLN A 65 14.21 -11.36 -9.89
C GLN A 65 12.69 -11.41 -9.69
N GLY A 66 12.19 -11.97 -8.59
CA GLY A 66 10.75 -12.11 -8.37
C GLY A 66 10.09 -13.21 -9.20
N ASN A 67 8.76 -13.12 -9.39
CA ASN A 67 8.00 -14.04 -10.26
C ASN A 67 7.51 -13.38 -11.55
N ILE A 68 6.83 -12.25 -11.47
CA ILE A 68 6.24 -11.55 -12.63
C ILE A 68 6.62 -10.08 -12.62
N TRP A 69 7.13 -9.60 -13.76
CA TRP A 69 7.29 -8.17 -14.03
C TRP A 69 6.34 -7.73 -15.13
N LEU A 70 5.45 -6.81 -14.77
CA LEU A 70 4.71 -5.99 -15.71
C LEU A 70 5.53 -4.71 -15.95
N ALA A 71 6.42 -4.77 -16.94
CA ALA A 71 7.42 -3.74 -17.21
C ALA A 71 7.19 -3.06 -18.56
N ASN A 72 7.24 -1.72 -18.61
CA ASN A 72 6.99 -0.92 -19.82
C ASN A 72 5.69 -1.37 -20.53
N ALA A 73 4.61 -1.53 -19.75
CA ALA A 73 3.33 -2.00 -20.24
C ALA A 73 2.23 -0.96 -20.03
N ALA A 74 1.24 -0.95 -20.91
CA ALA A 74 0.03 -0.16 -20.72
C ALA A 74 -1.24 -0.95 -21.01
N TYR A 75 -2.32 -0.67 -20.29
CA TYR A 75 -3.61 -1.35 -20.50
C TYR A 75 -3.50 -2.89 -20.44
N SER A 76 -2.57 -3.38 -19.63
CA SER A 76 -2.19 -4.78 -19.53
C SER A 76 -2.63 -5.34 -18.18
N TRP A 77 -2.65 -6.66 -18.02
CA TRP A 77 -3.19 -7.26 -16.80
C TRP A 77 -2.44 -8.49 -16.28
N ILE A 78 -2.52 -8.66 -14.97
CA ILE A 78 -2.21 -9.89 -14.25
C ILE A 78 -3.47 -10.26 -13.48
N LYS A 79 -3.97 -11.48 -13.66
CA LYS A 79 -5.25 -11.89 -13.08
C LYS A 79 -5.24 -13.32 -12.60
N ASN A 80 -5.79 -13.57 -11.42
CA ASN A 80 -6.02 -14.92 -10.91
C ASN A 80 -4.76 -15.80 -10.99
N ILE A 81 -3.62 -15.22 -10.59
CA ILE A 81 -2.38 -15.97 -10.46
C ILE A 81 -2.17 -16.37 -9.01
N GLU A 82 -1.40 -17.43 -8.82
CA GLU A 82 -0.79 -17.78 -7.54
C GLU A 82 0.73 -17.64 -7.69
N SER A 83 1.33 -16.84 -6.81
CA SER A 83 2.77 -16.51 -6.83
C SER A 83 3.38 -16.95 -5.52
N ASP A 84 4.35 -17.87 -5.60
CA ASP A 84 4.93 -18.55 -4.45
C ASP A 84 6.47 -18.54 -4.49
N PHE A 85 7.06 -18.48 -3.30
CA PHE A 85 8.47 -18.75 -3.04
C PHE A 85 9.43 -17.89 -3.88
N GLN A 86 9.26 -16.57 -3.92
CA GLN A 86 10.18 -15.68 -4.64
C GLN A 86 11.39 -15.20 -3.83
N ASP A 87 12.35 -14.60 -4.54
CA ASP A 87 13.30 -13.63 -4.02
C ASP A 87 13.28 -12.41 -4.94
N GLY A 88 13.00 -11.24 -4.39
CA GLY A 88 12.68 -9.98 -5.09
C GLY A 88 11.20 -9.61 -5.00
N PRO A 89 10.67 -8.78 -5.91
CA PRO A 89 9.25 -8.47 -5.96
C PRO A 89 8.44 -9.61 -6.61
N SER A 90 7.47 -10.19 -5.90
CA SER A 90 6.62 -11.26 -6.44
C SER A 90 5.89 -10.79 -7.70
N VAL A 91 5.24 -9.64 -7.61
CA VAL A 91 4.69 -8.92 -8.75
C VAL A 91 5.27 -7.50 -8.78
N ALA A 92 6.06 -7.18 -9.80
CA ALA A 92 6.53 -5.82 -10.04
C ALA A 92 5.70 -5.14 -11.13
N ILE A 93 5.29 -3.90 -10.87
CA ILE A 93 4.63 -3.00 -11.82
C ILE A 93 5.58 -1.84 -12.06
N ASP A 94 6.36 -1.94 -13.13
CA ASP A 94 7.51 -1.08 -13.37
C ASP A 94 7.33 -0.31 -14.68
N ALA A 95 7.51 1.01 -14.64
CA ALA A 95 7.35 1.88 -15.80
C ALA A 95 6.03 1.65 -16.57
N SER A 96 4.94 1.35 -15.86
CA SER A 96 3.69 0.87 -16.46
C SER A 96 2.51 1.79 -16.18
N PHE A 97 1.53 1.78 -17.09
CA PHE A 97 0.43 2.74 -17.13
C PHE A 97 -0.93 2.05 -17.27
N ARG A 98 -1.92 2.41 -16.46
CA ARG A 98 -3.30 1.90 -16.60
C ARG A 98 -3.39 0.38 -16.72
N SER A 99 -2.54 -0.31 -15.98
CA SER A 99 -2.52 -1.76 -15.93
C SER A 99 -3.13 -2.27 -14.62
N ILE A 100 -3.51 -3.55 -14.62
CA ILE A 100 -4.34 -4.11 -13.56
C ILE A 100 -3.70 -5.38 -13.00
N LEU A 101 -3.56 -5.46 -11.67
CA LEU A 101 -3.35 -6.72 -10.94
C LEU A 101 -4.62 -7.03 -10.14
N ARG A 102 -5.27 -8.16 -10.40
CA ARG A 102 -6.48 -8.52 -9.65
C ARG A 102 -6.67 -9.99 -9.38
N ASP A 103 -7.51 -10.27 -8.39
CA ASP A 103 -8.01 -11.61 -8.06
C ASP A 103 -6.90 -12.63 -7.76
N SER A 104 -5.70 -12.19 -7.40
CA SER A 104 -4.50 -13.04 -7.31
C SER A 104 -4.10 -13.34 -5.87
N TYR A 105 -3.32 -14.42 -5.68
CA TYR A 105 -2.74 -14.83 -4.42
C TYR A 105 -1.21 -14.76 -4.49
N VAL A 106 -0.61 -13.90 -3.68
CA VAL A 106 0.84 -13.69 -3.62
C VAL A 106 1.31 -14.09 -2.23
N HIS A 107 2.14 -15.12 -2.12
CA HIS A 107 2.52 -15.65 -0.82
C HIS A 107 3.91 -16.25 -0.74
N THR A 108 4.41 -16.29 0.49
CA THR A 108 5.64 -16.98 0.90
C THR A 108 6.89 -16.50 0.20
N THR A 109 7.72 -15.78 0.94
CA THR A 109 9.04 -15.38 0.45
C THR A 109 10.18 -16.28 0.90
N GLN A 110 11.17 -16.46 0.02
CA GLN A 110 12.46 -17.06 0.37
C GLN A 110 13.27 -16.17 1.30
N THR A 111 13.09 -14.86 1.22
CA THR A 111 13.96 -13.86 1.86
C THR A 111 13.11 -12.87 2.67
N PRO A 112 12.52 -13.30 3.81
CA PRO A 112 11.73 -12.45 4.71
C PRO A 112 12.61 -11.47 5.51
N TYR A 113 13.65 -10.92 4.91
CA TYR A 113 14.64 -10.05 5.55
C TYR A 113 14.61 -8.66 4.92
N PRO A 114 14.89 -7.60 5.71
CA PRO A 114 15.15 -6.29 5.17
C PRO A 114 16.23 -6.33 4.09
N GLY A 115 16.08 -5.52 3.04
CA GLY A 115 17.13 -5.35 2.01
C GLY A 115 16.76 -5.77 0.59
N GLY A 116 15.49 -5.97 0.25
CA GLY A 116 15.06 -6.08 -1.15
C GLY A 116 14.40 -7.39 -1.56
N GLY A 117 14.54 -8.44 -0.76
CA GLY A 117 14.20 -9.81 -1.18
C GLY A 117 12.74 -10.22 -0.99
N GLY A 118 12.06 -9.73 0.06
CA GLY A 118 10.73 -10.23 0.43
C GLY A 118 9.57 -9.29 0.10
N TYR A 119 9.46 -8.80 -1.13
CA TYR A 119 8.39 -7.88 -1.51
C TYR A 119 7.25 -8.60 -2.23
N GLY A 120 6.02 -8.47 -1.72
CA GLY A 120 4.84 -9.04 -2.38
C GLY A 120 4.54 -8.30 -3.69
N ILE A 121 4.06 -7.06 -3.59
CA ILE A 121 3.77 -6.20 -4.75
C ILE A 121 4.68 -4.98 -4.72
N SER A 122 5.36 -4.67 -5.83
CA SER A 122 6.19 -3.46 -5.93
C SER A 122 5.81 -2.58 -7.10
N PHE A 123 5.86 -1.27 -6.90
CA PHE A 123 5.74 -0.28 -7.97
C PHE A 123 7.07 0.44 -8.13
N SER A 124 7.55 0.62 -9.35
CA SER A 124 8.80 1.36 -9.60
C SER A 124 8.79 2.14 -10.90
N TYR A 125 9.83 2.96 -11.08
CA TYR A 125 10.08 3.69 -12.33
C TYR A 125 8.86 4.51 -12.80
N TYR A 126 8.25 5.21 -11.84
CA TYR A 126 7.16 6.15 -12.09
C TYR A 126 5.88 5.52 -12.64
N SER A 127 5.65 4.22 -12.42
CA SER A 127 4.38 3.55 -12.72
C SER A 127 3.20 4.36 -12.20
N ALA A 128 2.22 4.62 -13.07
CA ALA A 128 1.14 5.56 -12.83
C ALA A 128 -0.21 5.02 -13.31
N ASP A 129 -1.29 5.46 -12.65
CA ASP A 129 -2.68 5.11 -13.00
C ASP A 129 -2.99 3.60 -13.01
N ASN A 130 -2.24 2.78 -12.29
CA ASN A 130 -2.48 1.33 -12.22
C ASN A 130 -3.48 0.96 -11.12
N LEU A 131 -4.15 -0.18 -11.28
CA LEU A 131 -5.13 -0.69 -10.32
C LEU A 131 -4.71 -2.05 -9.77
N VAL A 132 -4.59 -2.16 -8.46
CA VAL A 132 -4.34 -3.41 -7.74
C VAL A 132 -5.54 -3.71 -6.87
N GLU A 133 -6.37 -4.70 -7.24
CA GLU A 133 -7.59 -4.96 -6.49
C GLU A 133 -7.97 -6.41 -6.24
N ASN A 134 -8.65 -6.64 -5.12
CA ASN A 134 -9.16 -7.94 -4.74
C ASN A 134 -8.07 -9.03 -4.72
N ASN A 135 -6.84 -8.70 -4.34
CA ASN A 135 -5.75 -9.66 -4.19
C ASN A 135 -5.57 -10.07 -2.72
N ILE A 136 -4.89 -11.19 -2.53
CA ILE A 136 -4.39 -11.68 -1.24
C ILE A 136 -2.87 -11.59 -1.28
N VAL A 137 -2.26 -10.97 -0.27
CA VAL A 137 -0.81 -10.96 -0.07
C VAL A 137 -0.47 -11.42 1.35
N TRP A 138 0.37 -12.44 1.49
CA TRP A 138 0.66 -13.04 2.80
C TRP A 138 2.11 -13.54 2.91
N ASN A 139 2.65 -13.60 4.12
CA ASN A 139 3.98 -14.18 4.41
C ASN A 139 5.11 -13.54 3.58
N MET A 140 5.31 -12.25 3.80
CA MET A 140 6.30 -11.41 3.10
C MET A 140 7.17 -10.65 4.10
N ASN A 141 8.31 -10.09 3.65
CA ASN A 141 8.95 -9.02 4.43
C ASN A 141 8.10 -7.76 4.36
N LYS A 142 7.86 -7.26 3.14
CA LYS A 142 6.91 -6.18 2.87
C LYS A 142 5.80 -6.73 1.99
N VAL A 143 4.57 -6.69 2.45
CA VAL A 143 3.41 -7.11 1.64
C VAL A 143 3.27 -6.25 0.38
N MET A 144 3.65 -4.98 0.47
CA MET A 144 3.85 -4.14 -0.71
C MET A 144 4.83 -2.99 -0.45
N VAL A 145 5.37 -2.43 -1.53
CA VAL A 145 6.20 -1.21 -1.52
C VAL A 145 5.97 -0.34 -2.75
N MET A 146 6.19 0.97 -2.60
CA MET A 146 6.22 1.89 -3.73
C MET A 146 7.58 2.57 -3.81
N ARG A 147 8.34 2.21 -4.84
CA ARG A 147 9.72 2.61 -5.09
C ARG A 147 9.75 3.70 -6.16
N ALA A 148 9.42 4.93 -5.77
CA ALA A 148 9.29 6.07 -6.68
C ALA A 148 8.24 5.83 -7.78
N SER A 149 7.01 5.51 -7.37
CA SER A 149 5.84 5.46 -8.25
C SER A 149 5.46 6.85 -8.76
N GLY A 150 4.66 6.88 -9.84
CA GLY A 150 4.29 8.10 -10.56
C GLY A 150 2.91 8.64 -10.24
N GLY A 151 2.23 8.07 -9.27
CA GLY A 151 0.93 8.52 -8.81
C GLY A 151 -0.27 8.09 -9.62
N GLY A 152 -1.44 8.29 -9.02
CA GLY A 152 -2.73 7.85 -9.55
C GLY A 152 -2.94 6.33 -9.45
N ASN A 153 -2.04 5.59 -8.79
CA ASN A 153 -2.28 4.17 -8.58
C ASN A 153 -3.30 3.96 -7.46
N VAL A 154 -4.15 2.95 -7.66
CA VAL A 154 -5.20 2.57 -6.72
C VAL A 154 -4.92 1.17 -6.20
N ILE A 155 -4.82 1.06 -4.88
CA ILE A 155 -4.67 -0.21 -4.16
C ILE A 155 -6.01 -0.39 -3.44
N GLY A 156 -6.88 -1.22 -4.02
CA GLY A 156 -8.28 -1.32 -3.66
C GLY A 156 -8.69 -2.72 -3.17
N TYR A 157 -9.35 -2.84 -2.02
CA TYR A 157 -10.02 -4.09 -1.61
C TYR A 157 -9.12 -5.34 -1.56
N ASN A 158 -7.83 -5.17 -1.26
CA ASN A 158 -6.90 -6.27 -1.06
C ASN A 158 -6.88 -6.72 0.40
N TYR A 159 -6.52 -7.98 0.64
CA TYR A 159 -6.20 -8.50 1.96
C TYR A 159 -4.68 -8.73 2.04
N MET A 160 -3.99 -8.00 2.91
CA MET A 160 -2.53 -8.03 3.03
C MET A 160 -2.10 -8.28 4.48
N GLU A 161 -1.45 -9.38 4.77
CA GLU A 161 -1.26 -9.84 6.15
C GLU A 161 0.13 -10.43 6.42
N ASP A 162 0.52 -10.44 7.70
CA ASP A 162 1.73 -11.10 8.21
C ASP A 162 3.02 -10.67 7.47
N GLY A 163 3.26 -9.36 7.41
CA GLY A 163 4.58 -8.81 7.05
C GLY A 163 5.56 -8.95 8.22
N TRP A 164 6.75 -9.49 8.00
CA TRP A 164 7.66 -9.86 9.09
C TRP A 164 9.16 -9.83 8.75
N ILE A 165 10.00 -9.88 9.78
CA ILE A 165 11.45 -9.95 9.64
C ILE A 165 11.94 -11.30 10.16
N GLY A 166 12.62 -12.05 9.30
CA GLY A 166 13.14 -13.40 9.55
C GLY A 166 14.02 -13.52 10.80
N ASN A 167 14.83 -12.50 11.06
CA ASN A 167 15.72 -12.42 12.21
C ASN A 167 15.12 -11.63 13.40
N TYR A 168 13.88 -11.15 13.31
CA TYR A 168 13.19 -10.42 14.38
C TYR A 168 11.66 -10.55 14.28
N THR A 169 11.14 -11.73 14.62
CA THR A 169 9.70 -12.04 14.53
C THR A 169 8.82 -11.20 15.47
N GLY A 170 9.40 -10.59 16.51
CA GLY A 170 8.71 -9.66 17.40
C GLY A 170 8.44 -8.29 16.78
N TRP A 171 9.15 -7.91 15.72
CA TRP A 171 8.95 -6.63 15.06
C TRP A 171 7.78 -6.68 14.08
N VAL A 172 6.81 -5.78 14.26
CA VAL A 172 5.73 -5.56 13.29
C VAL A 172 6.22 -4.67 12.16
N GLU A 173 6.31 -5.27 10.97
CA GLU A 173 6.84 -4.62 9.78
C GLU A 173 5.90 -3.53 9.24
N THR A 174 6.30 -2.80 8.20
CA THR A 174 5.38 -1.95 7.44
C THR A 174 4.47 -2.82 6.55
N GLY A 175 3.16 -2.64 6.69
CA GLY A 175 2.10 -3.29 5.92
C GLY A 175 1.82 -2.58 4.60
N LEU A 176 0.63 -1.98 4.48
CA LEU A 176 0.33 -1.12 3.33
C LEU A 176 1.29 0.06 3.31
N ASN A 177 1.94 0.27 2.18
CA ASN A 177 3.09 1.15 2.10
C ASN A 177 3.12 1.95 0.80
N ALA A 178 2.92 3.26 0.92
CA ALA A 178 3.05 4.18 -0.20
C ALA A 178 4.49 4.69 -0.38
N SER A 179 5.49 4.07 0.23
CA SER A 179 6.88 4.49 0.15
C SER A 179 7.84 3.32 0.06
N HIS A 180 9.11 3.67 -0.05
CA HIS A 180 10.34 2.88 0.18
C HIS A 180 11.53 3.59 -0.49
N MET A 181 11.25 4.26 -1.63
CA MET A 181 12.15 5.20 -2.32
C MET A 181 11.48 6.55 -2.51
N THR A 182 12.24 7.53 -2.99
CA THR A 182 11.81 8.93 -3.02
C THR A 182 10.56 9.22 -3.86
N THR A 183 9.63 9.88 -3.19
CA THR A 183 8.47 10.62 -3.69
C THR A 183 7.45 9.87 -4.57
N PRO A 184 6.98 8.66 -4.20
CA PRO A 184 5.60 8.28 -4.49
C PRO A 184 4.63 9.38 -4.07
N HIS A 185 3.59 9.60 -4.87
CA HIS A 185 2.66 10.69 -4.67
C HIS A 185 1.29 10.40 -5.25
N TYR A 186 0.22 11.00 -4.72
CA TYR A 186 -1.15 10.87 -5.26
C TYR A 186 -1.62 9.41 -5.40
N GLU A 187 -1.28 8.58 -4.42
CA GLU A 187 -1.69 7.18 -4.37
C GLU A 187 -2.95 7.03 -3.51
N LEU A 188 -3.86 6.15 -3.93
CA LEU A 188 -5.09 5.84 -3.20
C LEU A 188 -5.04 4.41 -2.66
N PHE A 189 -5.22 4.29 -1.35
CA PHE A 189 -5.42 3.01 -0.67
C PHE A 189 -6.86 2.97 -0.19
N GLU A 190 -7.70 2.16 -0.83
CA GLU A 190 -9.13 2.12 -0.55
C GLU A 190 -9.61 0.72 -0.15
N GLY A 191 -10.35 0.60 0.95
CA GLY A 191 -11.09 -0.63 1.20
C GLY A 191 -10.23 -1.86 1.49
N ASN A 192 -8.93 -1.72 1.76
CA ASN A 192 -8.06 -2.85 2.03
C ASN A 192 -8.21 -3.31 3.48
N GLN A 193 -7.84 -4.55 3.75
CA GLN A 193 -7.53 -5.02 5.10
C GLN A 193 -6.03 -5.27 5.21
N SER A 194 -5.41 -4.74 6.27
CA SER A 194 -4.01 -4.97 6.59
C SER A 194 -3.74 -4.87 8.08
N PHE A 195 -2.61 -5.40 8.54
CA PHE A 195 -2.14 -5.25 9.91
C PHE A 195 -1.74 -3.81 10.26
N ASN A 196 -1.26 -3.05 9.28
CA ASN A 196 -1.12 -1.60 9.40
C ASN A 196 -1.05 -0.91 8.02
N PHE A 197 -1.07 0.42 8.06
CA PHE A 197 -0.51 1.27 7.03
C PHE A 197 0.68 2.02 7.65
N ASP A 198 1.83 2.03 6.97
CA ASP A 198 2.95 2.90 7.35
C ASP A 198 3.75 3.38 6.14
N GLY A 199 4.29 4.59 6.24
CA GLY A 199 5.29 5.11 5.31
C GLY A 199 6.68 4.95 5.91
N ASP A 200 7.48 4.04 5.35
CA ASP A 200 8.90 3.95 5.68
C ASP A 200 9.75 4.99 4.93
N ASN A 201 10.83 5.46 5.56
CA ASN A 201 11.70 6.49 5.02
C ASN A 201 13.04 5.97 4.47
N THR A 202 13.16 4.65 4.22
CA THR A 202 14.44 3.95 3.91
C THR A 202 15.30 4.67 2.85
N TRP A 203 14.69 5.08 1.73
CA TRP A 203 15.38 5.81 0.65
C TRP A 203 14.65 7.09 0.25
N GLY A 204 13.88 7.67 1.18
CA GLY A 204 13.14 8.89 0.98
C GLY A 204 11.67 8.79 1.38
N ASN A 205 11.00 9.93 1.27
CA ASN A 205 9.62 10.10 1.71
C ASN A 205 8.60 9.84 0.59
N ALA A 206 7.32 9.85 0.96
CA ALA A 206 6.18 9.92 0.05
C ALA A 206 5.24 11.06 0.48
N VAL A 207 4.40 11.55 -0.42
CA VAL A 207 3.59 12.76 -0.22
C VAL A 207 2.21 12.66 -0.87
N TYR A 208 1.22 13.42 -0.40
CA TYR A 208 -0.11 13.47 -1.05
C TYR A 208 -0.78 12.09 -1.18
N ILE A 209 -0.78 11.31 -0.10
CA ILE A 209 -1.35 9.95 -0.09
C ILE A 209 -2.72 9.96 0.56
N THR A 210 -3.66 9.22 -0.01
CA THR A 210 -5.00 9.05 0.55
C THR A 210 -5.24 7.61 1.00
N VAL A 211 -5.63 7.44 2.26
CA VAL A 211 -5.97 6.16 2.89
C VAL A 211 -7.44 6.21 3.29
N PHE A 212 -8.29 5.55 2.52
CA PHE A 212 -9.73 5.69 2.54
C PHE A 212 -10.46 4.38 2.86
N ARG A 213 -11.32 4.35 3.88
CA ARG A 213 -12.15 3.17 4.20
C ARG A 213 -11.40 1.85 4.31
N ASN A 214 -10.19 1.84 4.85
CA ASN A 214 -9.44 0.60 5.13
C ASN A 214 -9.78 0.06 6.52
N ASN A 215 -9.58 -1.24 6.71
CA ASN A 215 -9.52 -1.87 8.03
C ASN A 215 -8.05 -2.14 8.37
N LEU A 216 -7.52 -1.45 9.38
CA LEU A 216 -6.12 -1.57 9.79
C LEU A 216 -6.04 -2.11 11.21
N THR A 217 -5.69 -3.38 11.36
CA THR A 217 -5.94 -4.14 12.61
C THR A 217 -4.93 -3.88 13.72
N GLY A 218 -3.82 -3.17 13.48
CA GLY A 218 -2.78 -2.88 14.48
C GLY A 218 -1.95 -4.08 14.94
N LYS A 219 -2.25 -5.27 14.42
CA LYS A 219 -1.72 -6.57 14.84
C LYS A 219 -1.73 -7.53 13.66
N ARG A 220 -0.70 -8.36 13.57
CA ARG A 220 -0.59 -9.47 12.63
C ARG A 220 -1.36 -10.68 13.13
N ARG A 221 -1.84 -11.51 12.21
CA ARG A 221 -2.57 -12.73 12.59
C ARG A 221 -1.64 -13.86 13.01
N SER A 222 -0.39 -13.85 12.58
CA SER A 222 0.54 -14.95 12.78
C SER A 222 -0.05 -16.29 12.29
N ILE A 223 -0.52 -16.31 11.05
CA ILE A 223 -1.12 -17.51 10.46
C ILE A 223 -0.04 -18.60 10.33
N ALA A 224 -0.35 -19.81 10.79
CA ALA A 224 0.57 -20.94 10.73
C ALA A 224 1.09 -21.14 9.28
N PRO A 225 2.38 -21.46 9.09
CA PRO A 225 3.35 -21.88 10.10
C PRO A 225 4.06 -20.71 10.83
N LEU A 226 3.68 -19.47 10.59
CA LEU A 226 4.31 -18.31 11.22
C LEU A 226 4.02 -18.27 12.72
N VAL A 227 5.04 -17.86 13.50
CA VAL A 227 4.96 -17.65 14.94
C VAL A 227 5.50 -16.26 15.26
N LEU A 228 4.62 -15.27 15.10
CA LEU A 228 4.90 -13.84 15.27
C LEU A 228 4.38 -13.39 16.64
N THR A 229 5.16 -12.61 17.36
CA THR A 229 4.85 -12.23 18.76
C THR A 229 4.43 -10.78 18.94
N ASP A 230 4.54 -9.96 17.89
CA ASP A 230 4.18 -8.53 17.86
C ASP A 230 4.61 -7.76 19.12
N GLN A 231 5.86 -7.96 19.55
CA GLN A 231 6.40 -7.33 20.76
C GLN A 231 6.68 -5.85 20.56
N ASP A 232 7.10 -5.49 19.34
CA ASP A 232 7.62 -4.16 19.02
C ASP A 232 6.95 -3.57 17.78
N ASN A 233 6.97 -2.25 17.73
CA ASN A 233 6.46 -1.45 16.61
C ASN A 233 4.99 -1.67 16.26
N ARG A 234 4.15 -2.13 17.18
CA ARG A 234 2.70 -2.21 16.95
C ARG A 234 2.08 -0.82 16.75
N ARG A 235 1.22 -0.71 15.72
CA ARG A 235 0.43 0.47 15.34
C ARG A 235 -0.58 0.10 14.26
N ALA A 236 -1.75 0.74 14.21
CA ALA A 236 -2.64 0.61 13.05
C ALA A 236 -2.19 1.54 11.90
N ILE A 237 -1.78 2.76 12.27
CA ILE A 237 -1.22 3.75 11.34
C ILE A 237 0.11 4.25 11.90
N GLY A 238 1.16 4.08 11.11
CA GLY A 238 2.44 4.74 11.32
C GLY A 238 2.73 5.74 10.20
N LEU A 239 3.53 6.77 10.48
CA LEU A 239 4.26 7.53 9.46
C LEU A 239 5.62 7.89 10.03
N MET A 240 6.70 7.50 9.36
CA MET A 240 8.03 7.99 9.71
C MET A 240 8.17 9.49 9.37
N GLU A 241 9.26 10.13 9.80
CA GLU A 241 9.58 11.52 9.44
C GLU A 241 9.62 11.73 7.91
N GLY A 242 9.26 12.94 7.46
CA GLY A 242 9.27 13.31 6.03
C GLY A 242 8.01 12.95 5.24
N HIS A 243 7.12 12.10 5.77
CA HIS A 243 5.87 11.70 5.11
C HIS A 243 4.76 12.73 5.31
N TRP A 244 4.66 13.68 4.37
CA TRP A 244 3.79 14.86 4.51
C TRP A 244 2.52 14.78 3.67
N TRP A 245 1.48 15.48 4.11
CA TRP A 245 0.20 15.62 3.39
C TRP A 245 -0.51 14.29 3.13
N TYR A 246 -0.64 13.45 4.17
CA TYR A 246 -1.45 12.24 4.14
C TYR A 246 -2.86 12.53 4.61
N SER A 247 -3.85 11.93 3.93
CA SER A 247 -5.26 12.00 4.31
C SER A 247 -5.77 10.62 4.70
N PHE A 248 -6.11 10.45 5.97
CA PHE A 248 -6.75 9.24 6.48
C PHE A 248 -8.22 9.53 6.71
N VAL A 249 -9.08 8.96 5.86
CA VAL A 249 -10.50 9.26 5.88
C VAL A 249 -11.34 8.00 5.92
N GLY A 250 -12.22 7.91 6.92
CA GLY A 250 -13.23 6.87 6.98
C GLY A 250 -12.72 5.45 7.28
N ASN A 251 -11.53 5.30 7.85
CA ASN A 251 -10.95 4.00 8.18
C ASN A 251 -11.52 3.42 9.49
N VAL A 252 -11.42 2.10 9.65
CA VAL A 252 -11.64 1.40 10.91
C VAL A 252 -10.29 0.88 11.39
N LEU A 253 -9.92 1.25 12.62
CA LEU A 253 -8.59 1.03 13.15
C LEU A 253 -8.64 0.18 14.43
N GLY A 254 -7.73 -0.78 14.51
CA GLY A 254 -7.69 -1.79 15.57
C GLY A 254 -8.69 -2.93 15.34
N THR A 255 -8.96 -3.71 16.39
CA THR A 255 -9.91 -4.83 16.34
C THR A 255 -10.80 -4.88 17.58
N PRO A 256 -12.04 -5.42 17.49
CA PRO A 256 -12.90 -5.60 18.67
C PRO A 256 -12.27 -6.49 19.74
N ASP A 257 -11.48 -7.48 19.28
CA ASP A 257 -10.75 -8.45 20.10
C ASP A 257 -9.36 -7.94 20.50
N GLU A 258 -9.11 -6.63 20.46
CA GLU A 258 -8.03 -6.00 21.22
C GLU A 258 -8.32 -6.15 22.72
N ASP A 259 -8.12 -7.39 23.19
CA ASP A 259 -7.62 -7.67 24.53
C ASP A 259 -6.20 -7.08 24.57
N PRO A 260 -6.00 -5.95 25.26
CA PRO A 260 -4.68 -5.36 25.37
C PRO A 260 -3.80 -6.41 26.04
N LEU A 261 -2.75 -6.88 25.37
CA LEU A 261 -1.68 -7.57 26.07
C LEU A 261 -1.33 -6.73 27.29
N THR A 262 -1.46 -7.39 28.43
CA THR A 262 -1.99 -6.92 29.71
C THR A 262 -1.02 -6.05 30.52
N SER A 263 -0.38 -5.05 29.91
CA SER A 263 0.49 -4.15 30.66
C SER A 263 0.65 -2.71 30.14
N LEU A 264 0.27 -2.37 28.91
CA LEU A 264 0.54 -1.02 28.37
C LEU A 264 -0.67 -0.17 27.99
N GLY A 265 -1.86 -0.73 27.80
CA GLY A 265 -3.06 0.01 27.41
C GLY A 265 -2.90 0.68 26.04
N GLU A 266 -3.60 0.18 25.02
CA GLU A 266 -3.51 0.77 23.69
C GLU A 266 -4.07 2.20 23.71
N VAL A 267 -3.22 3.19 23.39
CA VAL A 267 -3.62 4.60 23.37
C VAL A 267 -4.03 5.02 21.97
N TYR A 268 -4.86 6.07 21.88
CA TYR A 268 -5.20 6.65 20.58
C TYR A 268 -3.93 7.16 19.85
N ASP A 269 -3.18 8.08 20.46
CA ASP A 269 -1.93 8.62 19.90
C ASP A 269 -0.72 8.14 20.72
N ALA A 270 0.12 7.28 20.13
CA ALA A 270 1.41 6.89 20.69
C ALA A 270 2.47 7.97 20.38
N SER A 271 2.44 9.06 21.15
CA SER A 271 3.35 10.20 20.98
C SER A 271 4.74 9.98 21.59
N PHE A 272 5.73 10.79 21.19
CA PHE A 272 7.02 10.89 21.87
C PHE A 272 6.81 11.05 23.39
N PRO A 273 7.50 10.29 24.27
CA PRO A 273 8.72 9.51 24.04
C PRO A 273 8.54 8.05 23.56
N TRP A 274 7.46 7.73 22.84
CA TRP A 274 7.24 6.42 22.19
C TRP A 274 7.15 5.23 23.15
N THR A 275 6.75 5.49 24.40
CA THR A 275 6.67 4.45 25.46
C THR A 275 5.39 3.63 25.42
N ALA A 276 4.39 4.05 24.64
CA ALA A 276 3.10 3.39 24.52
C ALA A 276 2.94 2.69 23.16
N THR A 277 2.13 1.64 23.15
CA THR A 277 1.54 1.10 21.93
C THR A 277 0.26 1.86 21.66
N GLY A 278 -0.01 2.22 20.40
CA GLY A 278 -1.20 2.97 20.08
C GLY A 278 -1.61 2.88 18.62
N ILE A 279 -2.83 3.36 18.35
CA ILE A 279 -3.45 3.34 17.03
C ILE A 279 -2.63 4.17 16.04
N TRP A 280 -2.21 5.37 16.45
CA TRP A 280 -1.46 6.31 15.64
C TRP A 280 -0.02 6.48 16.15
N ARG A 281 0.96 6.39 15.25
CA ARG A 281 2.36 6.76 15.52
C ARG A 281 2.91 7.62 14.38
N LEU A 282 2.91 8.93 14.57
CA LEU A 282 3.16 9.90 13.49
C LEU A 282 4.47 10.67 13.70
N GLY A 283 5.24 10.78 12.62
CA GLY A 283 6.47 11.57 12.56
C GLY A 283 7.66 10.97 13.31
N TYR A 284 7.63 9.67 13.63
CA TYR A 284 8.71 9.03 14.38
C TYR A 284 9.96 8.83 13.48
N ASN A 285 11.14 8.81 14.10
CA ASN A 285 12.39 8.52 13.40
C ASN A 285 12.88 7.12 13.80
N PRO A 286 12.89 6.14 12.90
CA PRO A 286 13.29 4.77 13.22
C PRO A 286 14.79 4.63 13.52
N GLU A 287 15.61 5.59 13.07
CA GLU A 287 17.07 5.65 13.32
C GLU A 287 17.40 6.40 14.62
N ASN A 288 16.45 7.17 15.16
CA ASN A 288 16.61 7.93 16.39
C ASN A 288 15.32 7.98 17.23
N TRP A 289 15.10 6.94 18.04
CA TRP A 289 13.96 6.84 18.96
C TRP A 289 13.95 7.89 20.09
N ASN A 290 15.01 8.68 20.25
CA ASN A 290 15.03 9.82 21.17
C ASN A 290 14.63 11.14 20.50
N ALA A 291 14.36 11.14 19.19
CA ALA A 291 13.87 12.30 18.48
C ALA A 291 12.39 12.53 18.76
N ALA A 292 12.02 13.81 18.92
CA ALA A 292 10.64 14.23 18.86
C ALA A 292 10.05 13.97 17.47
N ALA A 293 8.72 13.90 17.39
CA ALA A 293 8.01 13.72 16.13
C ALA A 293 8.31 14.85 15.13
N ASP A 294 8.43 14.53 13.84
CA ASP A 294 8.49 15.52 12.76
C ASP A 294 7.23 16.43 12.82
N PRO A 295 7.38 17.72 13.15
CA PRO A 295 6.25 18.62 13.32
C PRO A 295 5.48 18.86 12.01
N LYS A 296 6.11 18.65 10.85
CA LYS A 296 5.46 18.79 9.56
C LYS A 296 4.58 17.58 9.23
N VAL A 297 4.97 16.38 9.64
CA VAL A 297 4.07 15.21 9.58
C VAL A 297 2.81 15.49 10.40
N LEU A 298 2.99 15.89 11.67
CA LEU A 298 1.86 16.15 12.57
C LEU A 298 0.91 17.25 12.08
N SER A 299 1.43 18.32 11.50
CA SER A 299 0.62 19.47 11.06
C SER A 299 -0.01 19.31 9.68
N THR A 300 0.42 18.34 8.87
CA THR A 300 -0.09 18.14 7.50
C THR A 300 -0.95 16.89 7.33
N VAL A 301 -0.98 16.01 8.33
CA VAL A 301 -1.87 14.85 8.36
C VAL A 301 -3.33 15.30 8.56
N ILE A 302 -4.23 14.76 7.74
CA ILE A 302 -5.67 14.91 7.87
C ILE A 302 -6.26 13.59 8.41
N ARG A 303 -7.08 13.67 9.47
CA ARG A 303 -7.74 12.52 10.11
C ARG A 303 -9.24 12.81 10.25
N GLU A 304 -10.06 12.27 9.34
CA GLU A 304 -11.50 12.56 9.32
C GLU A 304 -12.36 11.29 9.24
N GLY A 305 -13.34 11.18 10.12
CA GLY A 305 -14.31 10.10 10.13
C GLY A 305 -13.73 8.71 10.40
N ASN A 306 -12.55 8.61 10.99
CA ASN A 306 -11.95 7.32 11.33
C ASN A 306 -12.54 6.81 12.65
N PHE A 307 -12.95 5.53 12.67
CA PHE A 307 -13.30 4.84 13.90
C PHE A 307 -12.09 4.07 14.43
N ASP A 308 -11.90 4.05 15.75
CA ASP A 308 -10.91 3.19 16.40
C ASP A 308 -11.47 2.44 17.60
N TYR A 309 -10.96 1.23 17.83
CA TYR A 309 -11.37 0.39 18.95
C TYR A 309 -10.74 0.82 20.29
N ALA A 310 -9.65 1.61 20.29
CA ALA A 310 -9.03 2.11 21.53
C ALA A 310 -9.93 3.09 22.28
N THR A 311 -10.67 3.93 21.57
CA THR A 311 -11.61 4.91 22.13
C THR A 311 -13.07 4.54 21.89
N ASN A 312 -13.35 3.63 20.96
CA ASN A 312 -14.69 3.29 20.48
C ASN A 312 -15.48 4.49 19.94
N LEU A 313 -14.77 5.47 19.36
CA LEU A 313 -15.35 6.70 18.81
C LEU A 313 -15.03 6.86 17.32
N VAL A 314 -15.83 7.69 16.65
CA VAL A 314 -15.52 8.20 15.31
C VAL A 314 -14.94 9.60 15.47
N HIS A 315 -13.72 9.81 15.03
CA HIS A 315 -13.00 11.08 15.18
C HIS A 315 -13.18 11.98 13.96
N TRP A 316 -13.50 13.24 14.22
CA TRP A 316 -13.59 14.30 13.22
C TRP A 316 -12.86 15.53 13.76
N SER A 317 -12.08 16.23 12.93
CA SER A 317 -11.49 17.51 13.34
C SER A 317 -12.50 18.68 13.25
N SER A 318 -13.58 18.46 12.50
CA SER A 318 -14.66 19.41 12.26
C SER A 318 -16.04 18.74 12.31
N ALA A 319 -17.09 19.39 11.79
CA ALA A 319 -18.41 18.78 11.73
C ALA A 319 -18.37 17.49 10.89
N ALA A 320 -19.08 16.45 11.35
CA ALA A 320 -19.16 15.18 10.65
C ALA A 320 -19.70 15.36 9.22
N GLN A 321 -19.08 14.66 8.26
CA GLN A 321 -19.43 14.76 6.85
C GLN A 321 -19.86 13.40 6.29
N THR A 322 -20.59 13.43 5.18
CA THR A 322 -20.90 12.20 4.45
C THR A 322 -19.62 11.66 3.82
N ILE A 323 -19.26 10.44 4.19
CA ILE A 323 -18.14 9.72 3.59
C ILE A 323 -18.66 9.00 2.35
N PRO A 324 -18.17 9.28 1.12
CA PRO A 324 -18.64 8.60 -0.10
C PRO A 324 -18.37 7.08 -0.02
N ALA A 325 -19.05 6.28 -0.83
CA ALA A 325 -18.84 4.83 -0.82
C ALA A 325 -17.44 4.43 -1.34
N SER A 326 -16.92 5.20 -2.30
CA SER A 326 -15.62 5.00 -2.94
C SER A 326 -15.14 6.32 -3.54
N LEU A 327 -13.82 6.47 -3.69
CA LEU A 327 -13.18 7.58 -4.42
C LEU A 327 -12.84 7.22 -5.87
N TYR A 328 -12.86 5.93 -6.24
CA TYR A 328 -12.51 5.47 -7.60
C TYR A 328 -13.59 4.64 -8.31
N LEU A 329 -14.58 4.11 -7.57
CA LEU A 329 -15.69 3.32 -8.11
C LEU A 329 -17.00 4.09 -8.06
N SER A 330 -17.82 3.92 -9.10
CA SER A 330 -19.18 4.46 -9.17
C SER A 330 -20.25 3.53 -8.58
N GLY A 331 -19.90 2.30 -8.21
CA GLY A 331 -20.85 1.32 -7.68
C GLY A 331 -20.16 0.07 -7.13
N LYS A 332 -20.96 -0.81 -6.51
CA LYS A 332 -20.48 -2.04 -5.88
C LYS A 332 -19.74 -2.94 -6.90
N PRO A 333 -18.48 -3.31 -6.64
CA PRO A 333 -17.76 -4.24 -7.52
C PRO A 333 -18.42 -5.61 -7.58
N ALA A 334 -18.34 -6.27 -8.74
CA ALA A 334 -18.94 -7.59 -8.95
C ALA A 334 -18.37 -8.65 -7.99
N PHE A 335 -17.08 -8.56 -7.63
CA PHE A 335 -16.41 -9.51 -6.73
C PHE A 335 -16.93 -9.46 -5.28
N PHE A 336 -17.72 -8.44 -4.91
CA PHE A 336 -18.44 -8.45 -3.63
C PHE A 336 -19.60 -9.46 -3.60
N GLY A 337 -20.19 -9.81 -4.74
CA GLY A 337 -21.34 -10.71 -4.79
C GLY A 337 -22.48 -10.21 -3.89
N SER A 338 -22.93 -11.06 -2.96
CA SER A 338 -23.94 -10.72 -1.95
C SER A 338 -23.41 -9.95 -0.74
N ASN A 339 -22.09 -9.82 -0.58
CA ASN A 339 -21.51 -9.12 0.55
C ASN A 339 -21.85 -7.61 0.52
N PRO A 340 -21.99 -6.95 1.68
CA PRO A 340 -22.19 -5.51 1.77
C PRO A 340 -21.04 -4.71 1.13
N TRP A 341 -21.39 -3.59 0.51
CA TRP A 341 -20.43 -2.60 0.00
C TRP A 341 -20.95 -1.17 0.27
N PRO A 342 -20.12 -0.25 0.80
CA PRO A 342 -18.73 -0.48 1.25
C PRO A 342 -18.68 -1.43 2.45
N TRP A 343 -17.63 -2.23 2.55
CA TRP A 343 -17.49 -3.22 3.63
C TRP A 343 -16.90 -2.62 4.91
N VAL A 344 -16.22 -1.47 4.81
CA VAL A 344 -15.76 -0.66 5.93
C VAL A 344 -16.68 0.54 6.06
N ASP A 345 -17.38 0.64 7.20
CA ASP A 345 -18.24 1.76 7.56
C ASP A 345 -17.96 2.20 9.00
N PRO A 346 -17.10 3.20 9.21
CA PRO A 346 -16.75 3.67 10.55
C PRO A 346 -17.95 4.29 11.28
N THR A 347 -18.95 4.81 10.55
CA THR A 347 -20.12 5.47 11.11
C THR A 347 -21.29 4.53 11.38
N GLY A 348 -21.32 3.37 10.72
CA GLY A 348 -22.35 2.36 10.86
C GLY A 348 -22.29 1.61 12.19
N ALA A 349 -23.37 0.92 12.54
CA ALA A 349 -23.39 0.03 13.70
C ALA A 349 -22.43 -1.15 13.54
N THR A 350 -22.32 -1.68 12.32
CA THR A 350 -21.30 -2.67 11.93
C THR A 350 -20.15 -1.95 11.25
N LYS A 351 -18.97 -1.98 11.89
CA LYS A 351 -17.77 -1.27 11.38
C LYS A 351 -17.17 -1.93 10.15
N VAL A 352 -17.15 -3.25 10.17
CA VAL A 352 -16.48 -4.08 9.17
C VAL A 352 -17.39 -5.26 8.81
N SER A 353 -17.63 -5.44 7.52
CA SER A 353 -18.36 -6.58 6.94
C SER A 353 -17.38 -7.58 6.30
N THR A 354 -17.84 -8.47 5.43
CA THR A 354 -16.95 -9.41 4.74
C THR A 354 -16.19 -8.73 3.60
N LEU A 355 -14.86 -8.71 3.67
CA LEU A 355 -13.99 -8.46 2.51
C LEU A 355 -13.83 -9.75 1.70
N PRO A 356 -14.18 -9.79 0.39
CA PRO A 356 -14.09 -11.00 -0.42
C PRO A 356 -12.68 -11.61 -0.50
N ALA A 357 -11.64 -10.80 -0.62
CA ALA A 357 -10.25 -11.29 -0.63
C ALA A 357 -9.89 -12.01 0.68
N ARG A 358 -10.29 -11.44 1.82
CA ARG A 358 -10.12 -12.08 3.13
C ARG A 358 -10.91 -13.39 3.23
N ALA A 359 -12.16 -13.40 2.80
CA ALA A 359 -13.00 -14.61 2.85
C ALA A 359 -12.41 -15.74 1.98
N ARG A 360 -11.83 -15.41 0.83
CA ARG A 360 -11.11 -16.40 0.00
C ARG A 360 -9.89 -16.96 0.71
N PHE A 361 -9.11 -16.10 1.38
CA PHE A 361 -7.96 -16.55 2.16
C PHE A 361 -8.38 -17.50 3.28
N ASP A 362 -9.35 -17.13 4.11
CA ASP A 362 -9.81 -17.97 5.23
C ASP A 362 -10.46 -19.30 4.80
N ALA A 363 -10.84 -19.43 3.53
CA ALA A 363 -11.40 -20.66 2.96
C ALA A 363 -10.34 -21.61 2.38
N MET A 364 -9.05 -21.21 2.35
CA MET A 364 -7.96 -22.06 1.85
C MET A 364 -7.72 -23.23 2.83
N PRO A 365 -7.57 -24.49 2.34
CA PRO A 365 -7.43 -25.67 3.21
C PRO A 365 -6.14 -25.68 4.02
N GLU A 366 -5.06 -25.14 3.43
CA GLU A 366 -3.71 -25.01 3.97
C GLU A 366 -3.13 -23.69 3.44
N HIS A 367 -2.24 -23.07 4.20
CA HIS A 367 -1.60 -21.79 3.88
C HIS A 367 -0.13 -21.98 3.53
#